data_AF-A0A067TGW5-F1
#
_entry.id   AF-A0A067TGW5-F1
#
_cell.length_a   1.000
_cell.length_b   1.000
_cell.length_c   1.000
_cell.angle_alpha   90.00
_cell.angle_beta   90.00
_cell.angle_gamma   90.00
#
_symmetry.space_group_name_H-M   'P 1'
#
loop_
_entity.id
_entity.type
_entity.pdbx_description
1 polymer ?
#
loop_
_entity_poly.entity_id
_entity_poly.type
_entity_poly.pdbx_seq_one_letter_code
_entity_poly.pdbx_strand_id
1 'polypeptide(L)'
;MQRLARLLSSSALRVSHLGLCISRARTNFYIPTTFATFPALHRNVRLLSSTTYSEHPVSEALEKKFKAAQTPEDRWREKSRRALEDAKNHGPANAYTGRCVVNASEKHLAASFRKLEAILSRNKVRQHLRLSERHEKKGVKRRRLSSERWRKRFANEVRKKVQLVIKIRDRGA
;
A
#
# COMPACT_ATOMS: atom_id res chain seq x y z
N MET A 1 -61.42 -14.66 25.04
CA MET A 1 -60.58 -14.24 26.18
C MET A 1 -59.12 -14.25 25.74
N GLN A 2 -58.67 -13.33 24.88
CA GLN A 2 -57.84 -12.17 25.26
C GLN A 2 -56.81 -12.45 26.39
N ARG A 3 -55.50 -12.42 26.06
CA ARG A 3 -54.60 -11.31 26.42
C ARG A 3 -53.18 -11.49 25.84
N LEU A 4 -52.72 -10.40 25.24
CA LEU A 4 -51.39 -10.11 24.74
C LEU A 4 -50.45 -9.74 25.90
N ALA A 5 -49.15 -10.08 25.80
CA ALA A 5 -48.07 -9.16 26.20
C ALA A 5 -46.73 -9.59 25.57
N ARG A 6 -46.14 -8.64 24.82
CA ARG A 6 -44.74 -8.58 24.39
C ARG A 6 -43.83 -8.39 25.62
N LEU A 7 -42.52 -8.64 25.48
CA LEU A 7 -41.43 -7.66 25.71
C LEU A 7 -40.02 -8.34 25.64
N LEU A 8 -39.27 -7.92 24.62
CA LEU A 8 -37.85 -7.50 24.61
C LEU A 8 -36.70 -8.46 24.95
N SER A 9 -35.88 -8.64 23.89
CA SER A 9 -34.42 -8.73 23.83
C SER A 9 -33.64 -8.16 25.03
N SER A 10 -32.77 -8.98 25.62
CA SER A 10 -31.59 -8.50 26.37
C SER A 10 -30.36 -9.30 25.95
N SER A 11 -29.62 -8.74 25.00
CA SER A 11 -28.26 -9.10 24.65
C SER A 11 -27.35 -7.94 25.03
N ALA A 12 -26.35 -8.19 25.90
CA ALA A 12 -25.13 -7.42 26.20
C ALA A 12 -24.77 -7.69 27.69
N LEU A 13 -23.56 -7.91 28.18
CA LEU A 13 -22.18 -7.66 27.76
C LEU A 13 -21.30 -8.74 28.41
N ARG A 14 -20.39 -9.39 27.66
CA ARG A 14 -19.24 -10.09 28.25
C ARG A 14 -18.00 -9.28 27.90
N VAL A 15 -17.53 -8.49 28.86
CA VAL A 15 -16.25 -7.76 28.78
C VAL A 15 -15.13 -8.75 29.07
N SER A 16 -14.43 -9.20 28.05
CA SER A 16 -13.18 -9.95 28.20
C SER A 16 -12.00 -9.01 28.08
N HIS A 17 -11.31 -8.88 29.21
CA HIS A 17 -10.04 -8.21 29.44
C HIS A 17 -8.98 -8.63 28.41
N LEU A 18 -8.45 -7.69 27.62
CA LEU A 18 -7.23 -7.90 26.84
C LEU A 18 -6.06 -7.25 27.59
N GLY A 19 -5.14 -8.08 28.05
CA GLY A 19 -3.87 -7.66 28.65
C GLY A 19 -3.00 -6.95 27.61
N LEU A 20 -2.60 -5.72 27.93
CA LEU A 20 -1.60 -4.96 27.18
C LEU A 20 -0.20 -5.42 27.61
N CYS A 21 0.44 -6.25 26.81
CA CYS A 21 1.88 -6.49 26.89
C CYS A 21 2.61 -5.39 26.12
N ILE A 22 3.03 -4.34 26.84
CA ILE A 22 3.88 -3.27 26.33
C ILE A 22 5.33 -3.79 26.33
N SER A 23 5.81 -4.27 25.19
CA SER A 23 7.22 -4.56 24.99
C SER A 23 7.96 -3.28 24.60
N ARG A 24 8.74 -2.78 25.55
CA ARG A 24 9.78 -1.73 25.40
C ARG A 24 10.76 -2.12 24.30
N ALA A 25 10.90 -1.29 23.27
CA ALA A 25 12.09 -1.26 22.42
C ALA A 25 12.75 0.11 22.59
N ARG A 26 13.86 0.13 23.34
CA ARG A 26 14.80 1.25 23.39
C ARG A 26 15.62 1.22 22.10
N THR A 27 15.59 2.29 21.33
CA THR A 27 16.66 2.60 20.37
C THR A 27 17.10 4.04 20.62
N ASN A 28 18.21 4.16 21.35
CA ASN A 28 18.98 5.39 21.43
C ASN A 28 19.57 5.66 20.04
N PHE A 29 19.06 6.66 19.34
CA PHE A 29 19.75 7.27 18.23
C PHE A 29 20.29 8.63 18.70
N TYR A 30 21.58 8.63 19.03
CA TYR A 30 22.38 9.83 19.18
C TYR A 30 22.51 10.47 17.79
N ILE A 31 21.88 11.62 17.58
CA ILE A 31 22.13 12.47 16.40
C ILE A 31 23.07 13.58 16.87
N PRO A 32 24.32 13.65 16.41
CA PRO A 32 25.16 14.82 16.66
C PRO A 32 24.66 15.99 15.81
N THR A 33 24.06 16.98 16.47
CA THR A 33 23.79 18.31 15.92
C THR A 33 25.10 19.08 15.80
N THR A 34 25.79 18.94 14.67
CA THR A 34 26.81 19.92 14.25
C THR A 34 26.13 20.96 13.38
N PHE A 35 25.77 22.08 13.99
CA PHE A 35 25.31 23.29 13.34
C PHE A 35 26.50 23.89 12.57
N ALA A 36 26.62 23.60 11.28
CA ALA A 36 27.57 24.29 10.42
C ALA A 36 26.96 25.64 10.02
N THR A 37 27.42 26.70 10.67
CA THR A 37 27.20 28.09 10.27
C THR A 37 27.85 28.32 8.91
N PHE A 38 27.03 28.42 7.86
CA PHE A 38 27.52 28.87 6.55
C PHE A 38 27.80 30.38 6.60
N PRO A 39 28.97 30.85 6.14
CA PRO A 39 29.26 32.28 6.09
C PRO A 39 28.39 32.96 5.02
N ALA A 40 27.70 34.02 5.43
CA ALA A 40 26.94 34.90 4.56
C ALA A 40 27.91 35.63 3.61
N LEU A 41 28.08 35.11 2.40
CA LEU A 41 28.67 35.88 1.31
C LEU A 41 27.65 36.91 0.85
N HIS A 42 27.82 38.16 1.30
CA HIS A 42 27.20 39.33 0.72
C HIS A 42 27.57 39.42 -0.77
N ARG A 43 26.69 38.95 -1.64
CA ARG A 43 26.80 39.23 -3.08
C ARG A 43 26.28 40.62 -3.34
N ASN A 44 27.17 41.43 -3.92
CA ASN A 44 26.89 42.75 -4.48
C ASN A 44 25.60 42.75 -5.30
N VAL A 45 24.61 43.51 -4.84
CA VAL A 45 23.39 43.82 -5.61
C VAL A 45 23.80 44.83 -6.69
N ARG A 46 24.14 44.34 -7.88
CA ARG A 46 24.13 45.19 -9.08
C ARG A 46 22.67 45.48 -9.43
N LEU A 47 22.25 46.73 -9.20
CA LEU A 47 21.05 47.29 -9.78
C LEU A 47 21.19 47.27 -11.31
N LEU A 48 20.55 46.30 -11.96
CA LEU A 48 20.31 46.34 -13.39
C LEU A 48 18.90 46.87 -13.60
N SER A 49 18.87 48.06 -14.18
CA SER A 49 17.74 48.81 -14.67
C SER A 49 16.82 47.99 -15.59
N SER A 50 15.52 48.30 -15.48
CA SER A 50 14.40 47.96 -16.34
C SER A 50 14.75 47.35 -17.71
N THR A 51 14.67 46.02 -17.79
CA THR A 51 14.35 45.34 -19.03
C THR A 51 12.86 45.03 -19.00
N THR A 52 12.14 45.51 -20.01
CA THR A 52 10.76 45.14 -20.30
C THR A 52 10.67 43.63 -20.46
N TYR A 53 10.10 42.96 -19.45
CA TYR A 53 9.90 41.51 -19.46
C TYR A 53 8.78 41.19 -20.44
N SER A 54 9.14 40.77 -21.64
CA SER A 54 8.24 40.01 -22.50
C SER A 54 7.87 38.73 -21.77
N GLU A 55 6.58 38.51 -21.53
CA GLU A 55 5.97 37.28 -21.01
C GLU A 55 6.59 36.03 -21.69
N HIS A 56 7.59 35.43 -21.04
CA HIS A 56 8.19 34.17 -21.50
C HIS A 56 7.38 33.00 -20.92
N PRO A 57 6.99 31.99 -21.72
CA PRO A 57 6.12 30.85 -21.30
C PRO A 57 6.77 29.88 -20.30
N VAL A 58 7.91 30.24 -19.72
CA VAL A 58 8.69 29.40 -18.80
C VAL A 58 8.22 29.57 -17.34
N SER A 59 7.68 30.74 -16.97
CA SER A 59 7.11 30.99 -15.64
C SER A 59 5.89 30.10 -15.37
N GLU A 60 4.99 29.98 -16.35
CA GLU A 60 3.79 29.14 -16.28
C GLU A 60 4.13 27.63 -16.13
N ALA A 61 5.25 27.20 -16.73
CA ALA A 61 5.73 25.83 -16.66
C ALA A 61 6.37 25.47 -15.30
N LEU A 62 6.95 26.45 -14.60
CA LEU A 62 7.47 26.29 -13.24
C LEU A 62 6.34 26.32 -12.20
N GLU A 63 5.34 27.19 -12.38
CA GLU A 63 4.16 27.23 -11.49
C GLU A 63 3.33 25.94 -11.58
N LYS A 64 3.20 25.34 -12.78
CA LYS A 64 2.56 24.02 -12.94
C LYS A 64 3.27 22.89 -12.18
N LYS A 65 4.56 23.03 -11.86
CA LYS A 65 5.33 22.02 -11.11
C LYS A 65 5.22 22.18 -9.59
N PHE A 66 4.96 23.38 -9.09
CA PHE A 66 4.64 23.63 -7.68
C PHE A 66 3.11 23.65 -7.48
N LYS A 67 2.43 22.51 -7.71
CA LYS A 67 1.12 22.34 -7.07
C LYS A 67 1.34 22.54 -5.58
N ALA A 68 0.71 23.56 -4.99
CA ALA A 68 0.79 23.85 -3.56
C ALA A 68 0.72 22.52 -2.79
N ALA A 69 1.75 22.23 -2.00
CA ALA A 69 1.86 20.95 -1.32
C ALA A 69 0.61 20.79 -0.46
N GLN A 70 -0.33 19.95 -0.91
CA GLN A 70 -1.62 19.77 -0.23
C GLN A 70 -1.33 19.49 1.23
N THR A 71 -1.95 20.27 2.10
CA THR A 71 -1.82 20.01 3.53
C THR A 71 -2.27 18.57 3.79
N PRO A 72 -1.71 17.87 4.79
CA PRO A 72 -2.18 16.54 5.15
C PRO A 72 -3.70 16.50 5.34
N GLU A 73 -4.27 17.58 5.88
CA GLU A 73 -5.71 17.75 6.09
C GLU A 73 -6.49 17.79 4.77
N ASP A 74 -6.03 18.55 3.78
CA ASP A 74 -6.67 18.60 2.46
C ASP A 74 -6.63 17.22 1.77
N ARG A 75 -5.52 16.49 1.92
CA ARG A 75 -5.41 15.10 1.42
C ARG A 75 -6.39 14.15 2.09
N TRP A 76 -6.58 14.30 3.39
CA TRP A 76 -7.52 13.48 4.15
C TRP A 76 -8.96 13.80 3.80
N ARG A 77 -9.30 15.10 3.72
CA ARG A 77 -10.63 15.56 3.29
C ARG A 77 -10.97 15.02 1.90
N GLU A 78 -10.03 15.10 0.97
CA GLU A 78 -10.23 14.59 -0.39
C GLU A 78 -10.38 13.06 -0.43
N LYS A 79 -9.56 12.32 0.31
CA LYS A 79 -9.67 10.86 0.41
C LYS A 79 -10.99 10.43 1.04
N SER A 80 -11.41 11.11 2.12
CA SER A 80 -12.67 10.85 2.81
C SER A 80 -13.85 11.08 1.87
N ARG A 81 -13.86 12.22 1.15
CA ARG A 81 -14.87 12.54 0.14
C ARG A 81 -14.96 11.44 -0.93
N ARG A 82 -13.83 11.02 -1.49
CA ARG A 82 -13.79 9.94 -2.49
C ARG A 82 -14.29 8.61 -1.94
N ALA A 83 -13.93 8.27 -0.70
CA ALA A 83 -14.38 7.03 -0.08
C ALA A 83 -15.90 7.03 0.15
N LEU A 84 -16.50 8.17 0.50
CA LEU A 84 -17.95 8.31 0.60
C LEU A 84 -18.63 8.15 -0.76
N GLU A 85 -18.12 8.78 -1.82
CA GLU A 85 -18.64 8.60 -3.18
C GLU A 85 -18.49 7.15 -3.66
N ASP A 86 -17.36 6.51 -3.35
CA ASP A 86 -17.12 5.11 -3.69
C ASP A 86 -18.08 4.17 -2.96
N ALA A 87 -18.34 4.42 -1.67
CA ALA A 87 -19.28 3.63 -0.86
C ALA A 87 -20.74 3.81 -1.27
N LYS A 88 -21.11 4.96 -1.86
CA LYS A 88 -22.44 5.14 -2.47
C LYS A 88 -22.61 4.26 -3.71
N ASN A 89 -21.55 4.12 -4.50
CA ASN A 89 -21.57 3.39 -5.77
C ASN A 89 -21.31 1.88 -5.60
N HIS A 90 -20.59 1.48 -4.56
CA HIS A 90 -20.23 0.09 -4.29
C HIS A 90 -20.77 -0.35 -2.93
N GLY A 91 -21.62 -1.38 -2.94
CA GLY A 91 -22.13 -1.99 -1.72
C GLY A 91 -21.03 -2.66 -0.86
N PRO A 92 -21.38 -3.12 0.36
CA PRO A 92 -20.44 -3.79 1.24
C PRO A 92 -19.79 -5.00 0.58
N ALA A 93 -18.54 -5.27 0.93
CA ALA A 93 -17.77 -6.36 0.34
C ALA A 93 -18.47 -7.70 0.56
N ASN A 94 -18.75 -8.42 -0.53
CA ASN A 94 -19.28 -9.78 -0.53
C ASN A 94 -18.14 -10.80 -0.66
N ALA A 95 -18.44 -12.09 -0.55
CA ALA A 95 -17.45 -13.18 -0.65
C ALA A 95 -16.72 -13.25 -2.02
N TYR A 96 -17.21 -12.53 -3.02
CA TYR A 96 -16.70 -12.50 -4.39
C TYR A 96 -16.00 -11.17 -4.74
N THR A 97 -16.09 -10.14 -3.89
CA THR A 97 -15.49 -8.82 -4.15
C THR A 97 -13.99 -8.90 -4.43
N GLY A 98 -13.27 -9.80 -3.75
CA GLY A 98 -11.83 -10.03 -4.00
C GLY A 98 -11.51 -10.86 -5.25
N ARG A 99 -12.51 -11.30 -6.02
CA ARG A 99 -12.40 -12.18 -7.20
C ARG A 99 -13.22 -11.66 -8.39
N CYS A 100 -13.74 -10.44 -8.32
CA CYS A 100 -14.43 -9.79 -9.43
C CYS A 100 -13.57 -8.68 -10.03
N VAL A 101 -13.74 -8.45 -11.33
CA VAL A 101 -13.17 -7.31 -12.05
C VAL A 101 -14.28 -6.67 -12.85
N VAL A 102 -14.62 -5.42 -12.53
CA VAL A 102 -15.57 -4.64 -13.32
C VAL A 102 -14.91 -4.25 -14.63
N ASN A 103 -15.57 -4.55 -15.75
CA ASN A 103 -15.10 -4.15 -17.07
C ASN A 103 -15.77 -2.82 -17.45
N ALA A 104 -14.97 -1.81 -17.81
CA ALA A 104 -15.48 -0.48 -18.16
C ALA A 104 -15.95 -0.38 -19.62
N SER A 105 -15.44 -1.22 -20.52
CA SER A 105 -15.79 -1.21 -21.95
C SER A 105 -15.48 -2.54 -22.62
N GLU A 106 -16.27 -2.93 -23.62
CA GLU A 106 -16.07 -4.15 -24.41
C GLU A 106 -14.68 -4.23 -25.06
N LYS A 107 -14.13 -3.08 -25.47
CA LYS A 107 -12.79 -2.98 -26.08
C LYS A 107 -11.66 -3.47 -25.17
N HIS A 108 -11.87 -3.55 -23.87
CA HIS A 108 -10.86 -3.95 -22.88
C HIS A 108 -11.15 -5.29 -22.21
N LEU A 109 -12.04 -6.10 -22.78
CA LEU A 109 -12.42 -7.40 -22.21
C LEU A 109 -11.21 -8.32 -21.95
N ALA A 110 -10.30 -8.44 -22.92
CA ALA A 110 -9.10 -9.27 -22.78
C ALA A 110 -8.18 -8.79 -21.63
N ALA A 111 -8.03 -7.48 -21.46
CA ALA A 111 -7.25 -6.90 -20.37
C ALA A 111 -7.90 -7.19 -19.00
N SER A 112 -9.23 -7.10 -18.92
CA SER A 112 -10.00 -7.43 -17.73
C SER A 112 -9.83 -8.91 -17.33
N PHE A 113 -9.82 -9.84 -18.29
CA PHE A 113 -9.54 -11.26 -18.01
C PHE A 113 -8.11 -11.50 -17.52
N ARG A 114 -7.10 -10.85 -18.12
CA ARG A 114 -5.71 -10.94 -17.63
C ARG A 114 -5.56 -10.41 -16.21
N LYS A 115 -6.27 -9.31 -15.89
CA LYS A 115 -6.31 -8.75 -14.54
C LYS A 115 -6.96 -9.73 -13.55
N LEU A 116 -8.07 -10.34 -13.94
CA LEU A 116 -8.74 -11.36 -13.13
C LEU A 116 -7.81 -12.56 -12.89
N GLU A 117 -7.11 -13.04 -13.91
CA GLU A 117 -6.15 -14.14 -13.79
C GLU A 117 -5.01 -13.81 -12.83
N ALA A 118 -4.45 -12.60 -12.91
CA ALA A 118 -3.42 -12.13 -11.98
C ALA A 118 -3.92 -12.10 -10.52
N ILE A 119 -5.18 -11.69 -10.30
CA ILE A 119 -5.82 -11.72 -8.97
C ILE A 119 -5.94 -13.15 -8.45
N LEU A 120 -6.46 -14.07 -9.26
CA LEU A 120 -6.61 -15.48 -8.89
C LEU A 120 -5.26 -16.16 -8.60
N SER A 121 -4.22 -15.80 -9.35
CA SER A 121 -2.85 -16.28 -9.14
C SER A 121 -2.25 -15.76 -7.83
N ARG A 122 -2.37 -14.45 -7.55
CA ARG A 122 -1.89 -13.83 -6.29
C ARG A 122 -2.55 -14.46 -5.06
N ASN A 123 -3.86 -14.71 -5.15
CA ASN A 123 -4.65 -15.35 -4.10
C ASN A 123 -4.50 -16.88 -4.06
N LYS A 124 -3.73 -17.47 -5.00
CA LYS A 124 -3.45 -18.91 -5.12
C LYS A 124 -4.70 -19.79 -5.23
N VAL A 125 -5.81 -19.26 -5.74
CA VAL A 125 -7.10 -19.97 -5.79
C VAL A 125 -6.99 -21.27 -6.57
N ARG A 126 -6.36 -21.24 -7.77
CA ARG A 126 -6.17 -22.43 -8.60
C ARG A 126 -5.29 -23.49 -7.93
N GLN A 127 -4.23 -23.06 -7.23
CA GLN A 127 -3.35 -23.98 -6.50
C GLN A 127 -4.10 -24.65 -5.35
N HIS A 128 -4.89 -23.87 -4.59
CA HIS A 128 -5.70 -24.40 -3.51
C HIS A 128 -6.75 -25.40 -4.01
N LEU A 129 -7.43 -25.08 -5.11
CA LEU A 129 -8.40 -25.96 -5.75
C LEU A 129 -7.76 -27.31 -6.09
N ARG A 130 -6.61 -27.32 -6.77
CA ARG A 130 -5.87 -28.54 -7.12
C ARG A 130 -5.41 -29.34 -5.89
N LEU A 131 -4.96 -28.67 -4.84
CA LEU A 131 -4.56 -29.34 -3.60
C LEU A 131 -5.75 -29.88 -2.79
N SER A 132 -6.93 -29.29 -2.94
CA SER A 132 -8.16 -29.72 -2.25
C SER A 132 -8.92 -30.82 -2.98
N GLU A 133 -8.65 -31.06 -4.27
CA GLU A 133 -9.30 -32.12 -5.06
C GLU A 133 -9.19 -33.51 -4.39
N ARG A 134 -8.11 -33.77 -3.64
CA ARG A 134 -7.92 -35.01 -2.89
C ARG A 134 -7.43 -34.72 -1.47
N HIS A 135 -7.76 -35.61 -0.54
CA HIS A 135 -7.30 -35.50 0.83
C HIS A 135 -5.77 -35.72 0.93
N GLU A 136 -5.04 -34.69 1.37
CA GLU A 136 -3.63 -34.79 1.74
C GLU A 136 -3.49 -35.12 3.23
N LYS A 137 -2.85 -36.26 3.55
CA LYS A 137 -2.55 -36.64 4.94
C LYS A 137 -1.74 -35.54 5.66
N LYS A 138 -2.03 -35.30 6.94
CA LYS A 138 -1.39 -34.24 7.76
C LYS A 138 0.14 -34.26 7.73
N GLY A 139 0.76 -35.44 7.82
CA GLY A 139 2.22 -35.58 7.78
C GLY A 139 2.83 -35.18 6.44
N VAL A 140 2.19 -35.60 5.34
CA VAL A 140 2.60 -35.25 3.97
C VAL A 140 2.49 -33.75 3.75
N LYS A 141 1.38 -33.14 4.18
CA LYS A 141 1.17 -31.68 4.13
C LYS A 141 2.26 -30.90 4.86
N ARG A 142 2.68 -31.35 6.05
CA ARG A 142 3.76 -30.70 6.83
C ARG A 142 5.10 -30.78 6.11
N ARG A 143 5.46 -31.96 5.58
CA ARG A 143 6.72 -32.15 4.82
C ARG A 143 6.74 -31.25 3.58
N ARG A 144 5.64 -31.23 2.81
CA ARG A 144 5.49 -30.34 1.65
C ARG A 144 5.66 -28.87 2.01
N LEU A 145 4.91 -28.38 3.00
CA LEU A 145 5.00 -26.98 3.44
C LEU A 145 6.38 -26.59 3.98
N SER A 146 7.10 -27.53 4.60
CA SER A 146 8.50 -27.31 5.02
C SER A 146 9.41 -27.14 3.80
N SER A 147 9.36 -28.07 2.85
CA SER A 147 10.15 -28.04 1.61
C SER A 147 9.84 -26.79 0.76
N GLU A 148 8.58 -26.41 0.62
CA GLU A 148 8.18 -25.19 -0.09
C GLU A 148 8.74 -23.93 0.56
N ARG A 149 8.68 -23.83 1.91
CA ARG A 149 9.24 -22.69 2.64
C ARG A 149 10.75 -22.60 2.47
N TRP A 150 11.45 -23.74 2.56
CA TRP A 150 12.88 -23.82 2.32
C TRP A 150 13.27 -23.34 0.93
N ARG A 151 12.64 -23.89 -0.12
CA ARG A 151 12.91 -23.49 -1.52
C ARG A 151 12.68 -22.00 -1.76
N LYS A 152 11.64 -21.41 -1.15
CA LYS A 152 11.36 -19.97 -1.24
C LYS A 152 12.45 -19.14 -0.54
N ARG A 153 12.86 -19.54 0.67
CA ARG A 153 13.93 -18.85 1.40
C ARG A 153 15.24 -18.94 0.64
N PHE A 154 15.62 -20.13 0.19
CA PHE A 154 16.81 -20.36 -0.60
C PHE A 154 16.84 -19.50 -1.86
N ALA A 155 15.77 -19.51 -2.67
CA ALA A 155 15.68 -18.69 -3.86
C ALA A 155 15.79 -17.18 -3.56
N ASN A 156 15.25 -16.71 -2.43
CA ASN A 156 15.38 -15.32 -2.02
C ASN A 156 16.81 -14.97 -1.62
N GLU A 157 17.51 -15.84 -0.89
CA GLU A 157 18.91 -15.62 -0.53
C GLU A 157 19.81 -15.62 -1.77
N VAL A 158 19.62 -16.56 -2.69
CA VAL A 158 20.34 -16.57 -3.98
C VAL A 158 20.09 -15.27 -4.74
N ARG A 159 18.83 -14.81 -4.87
CA ARG A 159 18.51 -13.54 -5.52
C ARG A 159 19.21 -12.35 -4.87
N LYS A 160 19.25 -12.26 -3.55
CA LYS A 160 19.95 -11.18 -2.83
C LYS A 160 21.44 -11.17 -3.14
N LYS A 161 22.08 -12.35 -3.15
CA LYS A 161 23.51 -12.48 -3.46
C LYS A 161 23.79 -12.10 -4.92
N VAL A 162 22.99 -12.56 -5.88
CA VAL A 162 23.11 -12.17 -7.29
C VAL A 162 22.91 -10.66 -7.47
N GLN A 163 21.91 -10.07 -6.82
CA GLN A 163 21.69 -8.63 -6.85
C GLN A 163 22.87 -7.84 -6.29
N LEU A 164 23.54 -8.36 -5.25
CA LEU A 164 24.76 -7.74 -4.72
C LEU A 164 25.91 -7.78 -5.74
N VAL A 165 26.13 -8.93 -6.39
CA VAL A 165 27.17 -9.07 -7.42
C VAL A 165 26.91 -8.14 -8.59
N ILE A 166 25.66 -8.04 -9.07
CA ILE A 166 25.27 -7.10 -10.13
C ILE A 166 25.60 -5.66 -9.71
N LYS A 167 25.25 -5.26 -8.47
CA LYS A 167 25.56 -3.92 -7.96
C LYS A 167 27.07 -3.65 -7.86
N ILE A 168 27.89 -4.64 -7.54
CA ILE A 168 29.36 -4.50 -7.49
C ILE A 168 29.90 -4.29 -8.91
N ARG A 169 29.47 -5.13 -9.86
CA ARG A 169 29.83 -5.01 -11.27
C ARG A 169 29.42 -3.65 -11.86
N ASP A 170 28.19 -3.21 -11.58
CA ASP A 170 27.66 -1.95 -12.11
C ASP A 170 28.40 -0.72 -11.53
N ARG A 171 29.14 -0.87 -10.42
CA ARG A 171 30.02 0.17 -9.84
C ARG A 171 31.42 0.20 -10.48
N GLY A 172 31.76 -0.76 -11.34
CA GLY A 172 33.04 -0.80 -12.06
C GLY A 172 34.17 -1.52 -11.31
N ALA A 173 33.86 -2.50 -10.46
CA ALA A 173 34.81 -3.48 -9.98
C ALA A 173 34.92 -4.68 -10.93
#